data_AF-A0A4Z0L5F3-F1
#
_entry.id   AF-A0A4Z0L5F3-F1
#
_cell.length_a   1.000
_cell.length_b   1.000
_cell.length_c   1.000
_cell.angle_alpha   90.00
_cell.angle_beta   90.00
_cell.angle_gamma   90.00
#
_symmetry.space_group_name_H-M   'P 1'
#
loop_
_entity.id
_entity.type
_entity.pdbx_description
1 polymer ?
#
loop_
_entity_poly.entity_id
_entity_poly.type
_entity_poly.pdbx_seq_one_letter_code
_entity_poly.pdbx_strand_id
1 'polypeptide(L)'
;MENTTGEVYHISNGYVYIFDIKTKIQVKGEFEPVIINDVALSENLSMKFKYILGSLNFMFNETITTETDTRKKQSLALRIIKLLLKIIHMFEGSANPKDIEEMIHQIDAERMEFKLVLI
;
A
#
# COMPACT_ATOMS: atom_id res chain seq x y z
N MET A 1 19.97 8.96 -18.44
CA MET A 1 19.19 7.89 -17.78
C MET A 1 18.38 8.58 -16.71
N GLU A 2 17.09 8.74 -16.95
CA GLU A 2 16.18 9.33 -15.96
C GLU A 2 16.09 8.38 -14.78
N ASN A 3 16.37 8.89 -13.57
CA ASN A 3 16.13 8.16 -12.34
C ASN A 3 14.63 7.95 -12.21
N THR A 4 14.11 6.83 -12.71
CA THR A 4 12.79 6.34 -12.33
C THR A 4 12.87 5.95 -10.85
N THR A 5 12.55 6.90 -9.98
CA THR A 5 12.25 6.66 -8.57
C THR A 5 11.28 5.49 -8.52
N GLY A 6 11.72 4.36 -7.95
CA GLY A 6 11.00 3.10 -8.07
C GLY A 6 9.68 3.15 -7.31
N GLU A 7 8.58 3.37 -8.03
CA GLU A 7 7.25 3.21 -7.47
C GLU A 7 7.11 1.79 -6.92
N VAL A 8 6.74 1.67 -5.65
CA VAL A 8 6.57 0.36 -4.99
C VAL A 8 5.20 -0.24 -5.25
N TYR A 9 4.28 0.56 -5.79
CA TYR A 9 3.05 0.07 -6.38
C TYR A 9 2.66 0.92 -7.60
N HIS A 10 1.93 0.30 -8.52
CA HIS A 10 1.28 1.00 -9.62
C HIS A 10 -0.06 0.33 -9.96
N ILE A 11 -0.89 1.00 -10.75
CA ILE A 11 -2.17 0.45 -11.25
C ILE A 11 -2.05 0.25 -12.76
N SER A 12 -2.26 -0.98 -13.23
CA SER A 12 -2.24 -1.32 -14.65
C SER A 12 -3.41 -2.23 -14.99
N ASN A 13 -4.13 -1.89 -16.07
CA ASN A 13 -5.35 -2.59 -16.49
C ASN A 13 -6.38 -2.76 -15.36
N GLY A 14 -6.46 -1.78 -14.47
CA GLY A 14 -7.36 -1.78 -13.32
C GLY A 14 -6.94 -2.68 -12.16
N TYR A 15 -5.76 -3.30 -12.19
CA TYR A 15 -5.21 -4.10 -11.08
C TYR A 15 -4.08 -3.36 -10.37
N VAL A 16 -4.01 -3.52 -9.06
CA VAL A 16 -2.88 -3.04 -8.26
C VAL A 16 -1.71 -4.04 -8.38
N TYR A 17 -0.54 -3.52 -8.73
CA TYR A 17 0.73 -4.22 -8.71
C TYR A 17 1.56 -3.67 -7.56
N ILE A 18 2.10 -4.53 -6.71
CA ILE A 18 3.00 -4.16 -5.60
C ILE A 18 4.33 -4.85 -5.86
N PHE A 19 5.43 -4.10 -5.99
CA PHE A 19 6.72 -4.63 -6.46
C PHE A 19 6.58 -5.50 -7.73
N ASP A 20 5.80 -5.03 -8.70
CA ASP A 20 5.45 -5.74 -9.95
C ASP A 20 4.69 -7.07 -9.77
N ILE A 21 4.29 -7.42 -8.55
CA ILE A 21 3.43 -8.57 -8.27
C ILE A 21 1.98 -8.16 -8.46
N LYS A 22 1.31 -8.77 -9.45
CA LYS A 22 -0.12 -8.58 -9.69
C LYS A 22 -0.92 -9.10 -8.49
N THR A 23 -1.72 -8.23 -7.89
CA THR A 23 -2.62 -8.61 -6.78
C THR A 23 -4.05 -8.90 -7.29
N LYS A 24 -4.91 -9.42 -6.40
CA LYS A 24 -6.36 -9.55 -6.64
C LYS A 24 -7.15 -8.27 -6.33
N ILE A 25 -6.46 -7.15 -6.15
CA ILE A 25 -7.03 -5.86 -5.82
C ILE A 25 -7.23 -5.07 -7.11
N GLN A 26 -8.45 -4.59 -7.35
CA GLN A 26 -8.80 -3.81 -8.51
C GLN A 26 -9.12 -2.36 -8.13
N VAL A 27 -8.56 -1.43 -8.91
CA VAL A 27 -8.82 0.02 -8.84
C VAL A 27 -9.02 0.50 -10.27
N LYS A 28 -10.27 0.60 -10.71
CA LYS A 28 -10.63 0.92 -12.09
C LYS A 28 -10.80 2.42 -12.35
N GLY A 29 -10.99 3.21 -11.30
CA GLY A 29 -11.13 4.66 -11.37
C GLY A 29 -11.07 5.32 -10.00
N GLU A 30 -11.01 6.64 -9.97
CA GLU A 30 -10.98 7.43 -8.74
C GLU A 30 -12.29 7.28 -7.94
N PHE A 31 -13.43 7.37 -8.63
CA PHE A 31 -14.77 7.25 -8.05
C PHE A 31 -15.33 5.82 -8.01
N GLU A 32 -14.62 4.86 -8.61
CA GLU A 32 -15.04 3.47 -8.55
C GLU A 32 -14.62 2.80 -7.24
N PRO A 33 -15.46 1.89 -6.72
CA PRO A 33 -15.11 1.13 -5.53
C PRO A 33 -13.87 0.28 -5.80
N VAL A 34 -13.01 0.19 -4.79
CA VAL A 34 -11.94 -0.81 -4.80
C VAL A 34 -12.59 -2.19 -4.69
N ILE A 35 -12.13 -3.14 -5.48
CA ILE A 35 -12.58 -4.54 -5.41
C ILE A 35 -11.41 -5.37 -4.89
N ILE A 36 -11.62 -6.14 -3.83
CA ILE A 36 -10.63 -7.06 -3.26
C ILE A 36 -11.26 -8.44 -3.20
N ASN A 37 -10.67 -9.44 -3.86
CA ASN A 37 -11.23 -10.81 -3.90
C ASN A 37 -12.73 -10.83 -4.27
N ASP A 38 -13.08 -10.13 -5.35
CA ASP A 38 -14.46 -10.00 -5.85
C ASP A 38 -15.46 -9.31 -4.89
N VAL A 39 -14.98 -8.74 -3.78
CA VAL A 39 -15.77 -7.92 -2.86
C VAL A 39 -15.55 -6.45 -3.19
N ALA A 40 -16.62 -5.75 -3.58
CA ALA A 40 -16.62 -4.30 -3.72
C ALA A 40 -16.67 -3.64 -2.33
N LEU A 41 -15.70 -2.78 -2.05
CA LEU A 41 -15.63 -2.03 -0.79
C LEU A 41 -16.64 -0.88 -0.79
N SER A 42 -17.02 -0.44 0.41
CA SER A 42 -17.70 0.85 0.57
C SER A 42 -16.82 2.00 0.07
N GLU A 43 -17.43 3.14 -0.25
CA GLU A 43 -16.72 4.34 -0.70
C GLU A 43 -15.66 4.78 0.32
N ASN A 44 -16.02 4.83 1.60
CA ASN A 44 -15.12 5.22 2.68
C ASN A 44 -13.90 4.28 2.79
N LEU A 45 -14.12 2.96 2.69
CA LEU A 45 -13.02 1.99 2.72
C LEU A 45 -12.17 2.05 1.45
N SER A 46 -12.79 2.28 0.30
CA SER A 46 -12.11 2.47 -0.98
C SER A 46 -11.16 3.67 -0.92
N MET A 47 -11.64 4.82 -0.44
CA MET A 47 -10.82 6.02 -0.27
C MET A 47 -9.68 5.79 0.72
N LYS A 48 -9.99 5.17 1.87
CA LYS A 48 -8.97 4.85 2.87
C LYS A 48 -7.87 3.96 2.29
N PHE A 49 -8.24 2.89 1.60
CA PHE A 49 -7.30 1.96 1.02
C PHE A 49 -6.42 2.61 -0.06
N LYS A 50 -7.01 3.42 -0.96
CA LYS A 50 -6.25 4.21 -1.95
C LYS A 50 -5.25 5.16 -1.25
N TYR A 51 -5.67 5.83 -0.18
CA TYR A 51 -4.80 6.69 0.62
C TYR A 51 -3.64 5.93 1.29
N ILE A 52 -3.91 4.73 1.83
CA ILE A 52 -2.86 3.85 2.39
C ILE A 52 -1.80 3.57 1.32
N LEU A 53 -2.19 3.07 0.15
CA LEU A 53 -1.26 2.75 -0.94
C LEU A 53 -0.45 3.97 -1.38
N GLY A 54 -1.13 5.10 -1.65
CA GLY A 54 -0.48 6.34 -2.04
C GLY A 54 0.54 6.83 -1.01
N SER A 55 0.17 6.77 0.27
CA SER A 55 1.08 7.20 1.34
C SER A 55 2.25 6.25 1.58
N LEU A 56 2.10 4.93 1.38
CA LEU A 56 3.21 3.99 1.44
C LEU A 56 4.23 4.24 0.32
N ASN A 57 3.74 4.52 -0.90
CA ASN A 57 4.60 4.88 -2.02
C ASN A 57 5.36 6.17 -1.77
N PHE A 58 4.65 7.20 -1.31
CA PHE A 58 5.26 8.47 -0.95
C PHE A 58 6.32 8.28 0.15
N MET A 59 5.99 7.61 1.25
CA MET A 59 6.94 7.37 2.35
C MET A 59 8.16 6.57 1.89
N PHE A 60 8.00 5.59 1.00
CA PHE A 60 9.12 4.83 0.46
C PHE A 60 10.04 5.73 -0.37
N ASN A 61 9.45 6.50 -1.29
CA ASN A 61 10.19 7.43 -2.14
C ASN A 61 10.95 8.46 -1.30
N GLU A 62 10.30 9.09 -0.32
CA GLU A 62 10.98 10.02 0.61
C GLU A 62 12.12 9.33 1.37
N THR A 63 11.92 8.09 1.82
CA THR A 63 12.94 7.34 2.57
C THR A 63 14.21 7.10 1.74
N ILE A 64 14.06 6.82 0.44
CA ILE A 64 15.21 6.53 -0.44
C ILE A 64 15.88 7.80 -0.97
N THR A 65 15.16 8.92 -1.11
CA THR A 65 15.68 10.18 -1.67
C THR A 65 16.27 11.13 -0.63
N THR A 66 15.80 11.10 0.62
CA THR A 66 16.27 12.03 1.68
C THR A 66 17.76 11.84 1.95
N GLU A 67 18.53 12.88 2.30
CA GLU A 67 19.95 12.76 2.73
C GLU A 67 20.09 12.59 4.27
N THR A 68 19.44 11.56 4.83
CA THR A 68 19.53 11.21 6.27
C THR A 68 20.39 9.97 6.54
N ASP A 69 20.57 9.62 7.83
CA ASP A 69 21.25 8.42 8.33
C ASP A 69 20.80 7.14 7.61
N THR A 70 21.75 6.49 6.92
CA THR A 70 21.56 5.28 6.14
C THR A 70 20.87 4.16 6.92
N ARG A 71 21.16 3.99 8.22
CA ARG A 71 20.54 2.93 9.03
C ARG A 71 19.05 3.18 9.26
N LYS A 72 18.68 4.42 9.55
CA LYS A 72 17.28 4.81 9.74
C LYS A 72 16.49 4.63 8.44
N LYS A 73 17.06 5.02 7.30
CA LYS A 73 16.46 4.79 5.98
C LYS A 73 16.21 3.32 5.69
N GLN A 74 17.24 2.49 5.85
CA GLN A 74 17.12 1.04 5.60
C GLN A 74 16.06 0.42 6.50
N SER A 75 16.02 0.81 7.78
CA SER A 75 14.99 0.34 8.72
C SER A 75 13.58 0.72 8.27
N LEU A 76 13.35 1.98 7.92
CA LEU A 76 12.03 2.44 7.47
C LEU A 76 11.62 1.82 6.13
N ALA A 77 12.54 1.74 5.17
CA ALA A 77 12.30 1.09 3.89
C ALA A 77 11.91 -0.39 4.09
N LEU A 78 12.62 -1.12 4.96
CA LEU A 78 12.28 -2.50 5.29
C LEU A 78 10.89 -2.63 5.95
N ARG A 79 10.50 -1.69 6.81
CA ARG A 79 9.15 -1.69 7.42
C ARG A 79 8.06 -1.47 6.35
N ILE A 80 8.28 -0.54 5.43
CA ILE A 80 7.35 -0.28 4.32
C ILE A 80 7.24 -1.49 3.40
N ILE A 81 8.38 -2.10 3.00
CA ILE A 81 8.41 -3.32 2.19
C ILE A 81 7.62 -4.45 2.88
N LYS A 82 7.85 -4.68 4.18
CA LYS A 82 7.14 -5.70 4.95
C LYS A 82 5.63 -5.48 4.94
N LEU A 83 5.18 -4.23 5.12
CA LEU A 83 3.74 -3.92 5.12
C LEU A 83 3.12 -4.11 3.73
N LEU A 84 3.83 -3.75 2.66
CA LEU A 84 3.40 -3.98 1.29
C LEU A 84 3.29 -5.47 0.94
N LEU A 85 4.27 -6.28 1.35
CA LEU A 85 4.19 -7.74 1.20
C LEU A 85 3.05 -8.34 2.04
N LYS A 86 2.79 -7.77 3.21
CA LYS A 86 1.65 -8.15 4.06
C LYS A 86 0.31 -7.89 3.35
N ILE A 87 0.16 -6.75 2.65
CA ILE A 87 -1.04 -6.45 1.84
C ILE A 87 -1.26 -7.53 0.79
N ILE A 88 -0.20 -7.94 0.07
CA ILE A 88 -0.30 -9.02 -0.93
C ILE A 88 -0.85 -10.29 -0.25
N HIS A 89 -0.21 -10.73 0.83
CA HIS A 89 -0.55 -11.99 1.48
C HIS A 89 -1.94 -11.99 2.15
N MET A 90 -2.30 -10.90 2.84
CA MET A 90 -3.58 -10.77 3.54
C MET A 90 -4.77 -10.93 2.59
N PHE A 91 -4.64 -10.38 1.38
CA PHE A 91 -5.71 -10.40 0.38
C PHE A 91 -5.59 -11.54 -0.64
N GLU A 92 -4.69 -12.52 -0.48
CA GLU A 92 -4.64 -13.69 -1.35
C GLU A 92 -5.70 -14.76 -1.00
N GLY A 93 -6.07 -14.86 0.29
CA GLY A 93 -7.02 -15.82 0.83
C GLY A 93 -8.45 -15.28 0.99
N SER A 94 -9.43 -16.16 0.80
CA SER A 94 -10.88 -15.91 0.97
C SER A 94 -11.17 -14.98 2.17
N ALA A 95 -11.87 -13.88 1.93
CA ALA A 95 -12.25 -12.95 2.97
C ALA A 95 -13.70 -12.50 2.75
N ASN A 96 -14.53 -12.66 3.77
CA ASN A 96 -15.83 -12.00 3.78
C ASN A 96 -15.59 -10.46 3.85
N PRO A 97 -16.58 -9.62 3.53
CA PRO A 97 -16.39 -8.16 3.51
C PRO A 97 -15.90 -7.56 4.84
N LYS A 98 -16.29 -8.15 5.98
CA LYS A 98 -15.90 -7.69 7.31
C LYS A 98 -14.43 -7.98 7.59
N ASP A 99 -13.95 -9.16 7.21
CA ASP A 99 -12.53 -9.49 7.34
C ASP A 99 -11.69 -8.49 6.53
N ILE A 100 -12.09 -8.15 5.31
CA ILE A 100 -11.38 -7.17 4.47
C ILE A 100 -11.31 -5.79 5.14
N GLU A 101 -12.42 -5.34 5.73
CA GLU A 101 -12.45 -4.08 6.48
C GLU A 101 -11.46 -4.11 7.67
N GLU A 102 -11.50 -5.17 8.48
CA GLU A 102 -10.57 -5.34 9.61
C GLU A 102 -9.10 -5.35 9.16
N MET A 103 -8.80 -6.03 8.05
CA MET A 103 -7.47 -6.04 7.45
C MET A 103 -7.01 -4.64 7.02
N ILE A 104 -7.88 -3.86 6.37
CA ILE A 104 -7.57 -2.47 5.97
C ILE A 104 -7.27 -1.60 7.20
N HIS A 105 -8.05 -1.77 8.28
CA HIS A 105 -7.81 -1.04 9.53
C HIS A 105 -6.48 -1.42 10.20
N GLN A 106 -6.10 -2.71 10.18
CA GLN A 106 -4.81 -3.16 10.68
C GLN A 106 -3.64 -2.55 9.89
N ILE A 107 -3.74 -2.55 8.56
CA ILE A 107 -2.72 -1.95 7.69
C ILE A 107 -2.57 -0.45 7.96
N ASP A 108 -3.69 0.27 8.14
CA ASP A 108 -3.66 1.70 8.44
C ASP A 108 -2.98 1.99 9.78
N ALA A 109 -3.27 1.19 10.81
CA ALA A 109 -2.64 1.32 12.12
C ALA A 109 -1.12 1.12 12.05
N GLU A 110 -0.65 0.04 11.42
CA GLU A 110 0.79 -0.22 11.24
C GLU A 110 1.48 0.89 10.45
N ARG A 111 0.82 1.39 9.40
CA ARG A 111 1.31 2.51 8.61
C ARG A 111 1.49 3.77 9.46
N MET A 112 0.56 4.06 10.37
CA MET A 112 0.63 5.25 11.23
C MET A 112 1.83 5.19 12.20
N GLU A 113 2.29 4.01 12.57
CA GLU A 113 3.53 3.83 13.36
C GLU A 113 4.81 4.21 12.60
N PHE A 114 4.74 4.34 11.27
CA PHE A 114 5.89 4.74 10.45
C PHE A 114 6.12 6.25 10.52
N LYS A 115 5.04 7.03 10.61
CA LYS A 115 5.11 8.51 10.70
C LYS A 115 5.85 8.99 11.95
N LEU A 116 5.88 8.19 13.02
CA LEU A 116 6.61 8.51 14.25
C LEU A 116 8.14 8.47 14.09
N VAL A 117 8.67 8.02 12.95
CA VAL A 117 10.12 7.91 12.69
C VAL A 117 10.65 9.04 11.79
N LEU A 118 9.77 9.79 11.14
CA LEU A 118 10.12 10.89 10.22
C LEU A 118 10.02 12.29 10.86
N ILE A 119 9.69 12.37 12.16
CA ILE A 119 9.67 13.61 12.97
C ILE A 119 10.91 13.63 13.87
#